data_AF-A0A503K1F5-F1
#
_entry.id   AF-A0A503K1F5-F1
#
_cell.length_a   1.000
_cell.length_b   1.000
_cell.length_c   1.000
_cell.angle_alpha   90.00
_cell.angle_beta   90.00
_cell.angle_gamma   90.00
#
_symmetry.space_group_name_H-M   'P 1'
#
loop_
_entity.id
_entity.type
_entity.pdbx_description
1 polymer ?
#
loop_
_entity_poly.entity_id
_entity_poly.type
_entity_poly.pdbx_seq_one_letter_code
_entity_poly.pdbx_strand_id
1 'polypeptide(L)'
;SVRVHLGRKLGSKLPFDSNDALLWVLSLPDTQLRTPATRCFEELAELWHLRFASRYPEGLKVNSPRTKIKIEYRAASGGFGGRVDLSDSELGPLPDVAALSAPIDGLRDLLNACTDELAAYSRLLGKKPEAKDTVEAAFLLPKEILTSGSGTGAAALKRVDDLFGDHRIAGVKVTRLAQALGMEIPPKGKLGAGLCNQIGALMDKLDVGFEPDRRYGSRGLEADGYILLFKAKEGAPVDGEASAYAAARAMVEVAALAAVSDGKVEPSEFESIKADIRSFPGVGGVERGRLMAYASTLLRDPAAQQSAMKKLTNIGADARASAVRAATSAVLADGHAAPDEVKFLERLYKALGYPVEDLYSALHRGAVALDQPVAVAPEIRTPGIPIPAQPPAFHSGGVRIDHGRLERIKLETTAVSELLAGIFVEEEPPSPPPQVGEPVAAEGKFAGLDGAHARLLSLLAESGELDRQAFEDEARKLRLLPDGAIETINEWGFDRFDELIVDGDERVSVAEHLREKLQEARVEA
;
A
#
# COMPACT_ATOMS: atom_id res chain seq x y z
N SER A 1 38.46 -27.61 -5.11
CA SER A 1 37.44 -28.24 -5.97
C SER A 1 36.15 -28.38 -5.17
N VAL A 2 35.04 -27.79 -5.64
CA VAL A 2 33.71 -27.84 -4.98
C VAL A 2 33.28 -29.29 -4.74
N ARG A 3 33.50 -30.17 -5.73
CA ARG A 3 33.18 -31.60 -5.65
C ARG A 3 33.83 -32.31 -4.47
N VAL A 4 35.10 -31.98 -4.16
CA VAL A 4 35.85 -32.55 -3.02
C VAL A 4 35.33 -32.00 -1.69
N HIS A 5 35.07 -30.69 -1.62
CA HIS A 5 34.51 -30.03 -0.43
C HIS A 5 33.15 -30.64 -0.04
N LEU A 6 32.22 -30.71 -0.98
CA LEU A 6 30.91 -31.31 -0.76
C LEU A 6 31.01 -32.82 -0.50
N GLY A 7 31.96 -33.52 -1.13
CA GLY A 7 32.26 -34.92 -0.85
C GLY A 7 32.67 -35.16 0.61
N ARG A 8 33.48 -34.28 1.20
CA ARG A 8 33.83 -34.35 2.64
C ARG A 8 32.61 -34.15 3.54
N LYS A 9 31.78 -33.14 3.25
CA LYS A 9 30.52 -32.88 3.99
C LYS A 9 29.58 -34.09 3.95
N LEU A 10 29.42 -34.72 2.77
CA LEU A 10 28.64 -35.96 2.61
C LEU A 10 29.25 -37.16 3.35
N GLY A 11 30.58 -37.26 3.39
CA GLY A 11 31.29 -38.29 4.15
C GLY A 11 31.03 -38.18 5.65
N SER A 12 31.03 -36.96 6.17
CA SER A 12 30.75 -36.65 7.58
C SER A 12 29.26 -36.67 7.96
N LYS A 13 28.35 -36.90 6.99
CA LYS A 13 26.89 -36.90 7.18
C LYS A 13 26.34 -35.60 7.78
N LEU A 14 27.00 -34.47 7.51
CA LEU A 14 26.52 -33.16 7.92
C LEU A 14 25.54 -32.61 6.87
N PRO A 15 24.47 -31.90 7.29
CA PRO A 15 23.62 -31.20 6.34
C PRO A 15 24.42 -30.11 5.60
N PHE A 16 24.02 -29.84 4.36
CA PHE A 16 24.60 -28.73 3.59
C PHE A 16 24.02 -27.42 4.12
N ASP A 17 24.91 -26.50 4.45
CA ASP A 17 24.52 -25.13 4.78
C ASP A 17 24.22 -24.33 3.50
N SER A 18 23.83 -23.06 3.68
CA SER A 18 23.45 -22.22 2.55
C SER A 18 24.61 -21.96 1.57
N ASN A 19 25.85 -21.85 2.08
CA ASN A 19 27.04 -21.66 1.26
C ASN A 19 27.34 -22.92 0.45
N ASP A 20 27.29 -24.09 1.09
CA ASP A 20 27.48 -25.39 0.44
C ASP A 20 26.49 -25.57 -0.72
N ALA A 21 25.21 -25.25 -0.49
CA ALA A 21 24.15 -25.36 -1.49
C ALA A 21 24.33 -24.36 -2.66
N LEU A 22 24.74 -23.12 -2.38
CA LEU A 22 25.04 -22.12 -3.41
C LEU A 22 26.23 -22.57 -4.27
N LEU A 23 27.32 -22.98 -3.63
CA LEU A 23 28.50 -23.52 -4.31
C LEU A 23 28.14 -24.72 -5.18
N TRP A 24 27.28 -25.60 -4.69
CA TRP A 24 26.84 -26.75 -5.45
C TRP A 24 26.10 -26.32 -6.72
N VAL A 25 25.03 -25.53 -6.61
CA VAL A 25 24.20 -25.16 -7.76
C VAL A 25 24.98 -24.35 -8.80
N LEU A 26 25.87 -23.45 -8.37
CA LEU A 26 26.72 -22.64 -9.26
C LEU A 26 27.82 -23.45 -9.96
N SER A 27 28.20 -24.62 -9.41
CA SER A 27 29.23 -25.49 -9.99
C SER A 27 28.70 -26.50 -11.01
N LEU A 28 27.38 -26.58 -11.20
CA LEU A 28 26.76 -27.47 -12.17
C LEU A 28 26.98 -26.94 -13.60
N PRO A 29 27.34 -27.82 -14.56
CA PRO A 29 27.63 -27.39 -15.94
C PRO A 29 26.44 -26.74 -16.63
N ASP A 30 25.22 -27.16 -16.29
CA ASP A 30 23.99 -26.67 -16.92
C ASP A 30 23.38 -25.47 -16.17
N THR A 31 24.02 -24.98 -15.11
CA THR A 31 23.56 -23.77 -14.41
C THR A 31 24.20 -22.55 -15.06
N GLN A 32 23.38 -21.73 -15.71
CA GLN A 32 23.78 -20.42 -16.21
C GLN A 32 23.03 -19.32 -15.45
N LEU A 33 23.78 -18.33 -14.95
CA LEU A 33 23.18 -17.18 -14.29
C LEU A 33 22.59 -16.23 -15.32
N ARG A 34 21.31 -15.89 -15.15
CA ARG A 34 20.67 -14.83 -15.92
C ARG A 34 21.24 -13.46 -15.52
N THR A 35 21.05 -12.45 -16.36
CA THR A 35 21.59 -11.10 -16.17
C THR A 35 21.37 -10.51 -14.76
N PRO A 36 20.19 -10.65 -14.09
CA PRO A 36 20.02 -10.14 -12.74
C PRO A 36 20.99 -10.73 -11.73
N ALA A 37 21.13 -12.06 -11.74
CA ALA A 37 22.04 -12.78 -10.87
C ALA A 37 23.51 -12.47 -11.17
N THR A 38 23.88 -12.28 -12.43
CA THR A 38 25.27 -11.95 -12.82
C THR A 38 25.64 -10.52 -12.46
N ARG A 39 24.73 -9.56 -12.69
CA ARG A 39 24.97 -8.13 -12.41
C ARG A 39 24.95 -7.82 -10.91
N CYS A 40 24.06 -8.48 -10.17
CA CYS A 40 23.76 -8.22 -8.77
C CYS A 40 24.11 -9.46 -7.91
N PHE A 41 25.32 -10.00 -8.10
CA PHE A 41 25.70 -11.27 -7.46
C PHE A 41 25.82 -11.16 -5.93
N GLU A 42 26.25 -10.00 -5.42
CA GLU A 42 26.34 -9.75 -3.98
C GLU A 42 24.95 -9.81 -3.34
N GLU A 43 23.99 -9.11 -3.93
CA GLU A 43 22.60 -9.09 -3.48
C GLU A 43 21.92 -10.46 -3.68
N LEU A 44 22.27 -11.19 -4.75
CA LEU A 44 21.80 -12.56 -4.97
C LEU A 44 22.28 -13.51 -3.88
N ALA A 45 23.57 -13.46 -3.53
CA ALA A 45 24.13 -14.30 -2.49
C ALA A 45 23.46 -14.02 -1.13
N GLU A 46 23.27 -12.75 -0.80
CA GLU A 46 22.56 -12.35 0.42
C GLU A 46 21.11 -12.87 0.45
N LEU A 47 20.36 -12.64 -0.63
CA LEU A 47 18.98 -13.10 -0.75
C LEU A 47 18.89 -14.63 -0.72
N TRP A 48 19.83 -15.31 -1.37
CA TRP A 48 19.95 -16.76 -1.32
C TRP A 48 20.08 -17.27 0.11
N HIS A 49 20.94 -16.66 0.93
CA HIS A 49 21.10 -17.05 2.32
C HIS A 49 19.81 -16.92 3.12
N LEU A 50 19.10 -15.82 2.95
CA LEU A 50 17.84 -15.54 3.62
C LEU A 50 16.75 -16.54 3.21
N ARG A 51 16.56 -16.75 1.91
CA ARG A 51 15.55 -17.67 1.36
C ARG A 51 15.89 -19.14 1.64
N PHE A 52 17.18 -19.50 1.60
CA PHE A 52 17.64 -20.85 1.95
C PHE A 52 17.37 -21.16 3.42
N ALA A 53 17.72 -20.26 4.35
CA ALA A 53 17.47 -20.45 5.78
C ALA A 53 15.97 -20.58 6.08
N SER A 54 15.14 -19.87 5.32
CA SER A 54 13.68 -19.95 5.44
C SER A 54 13.12 -21.30 4.95
N ARG A 55 13.69 -21.85 3.87
CA ARG A 55 13.27 -23.14 3.27
C ARG A 55 13.87 -24.35 3.98
N TYR A 56 15.10 -24.23 4.48
CA TYR A 56 15.86 -25.30 5.13
C TYR A 56 16.47 -24.83 6.47
N PRO A 57 15.65 -24.66 7.53
CA PRO A 57 16.13 -24.15 8.82
C PRO A 57 17.23 -25.00 9.48
N GLU A 58 17.21 -26.32 9.26
CA GLU A 58 18.22 -27.26 9.76
C GLU A 58 19.32 -27.59 8.72
N GLY A 59 19.36 -26.84 7.62
CA GLY A 59 20.19 -27.14 6.45
C GLY A 59 19.59 -28.23 5.54
N LEU A 60 20.18 -28.36 4.35
CA LEU A 60 19.72 -29.32 3.34
C LEU A 60 20.27 -30.71 3.67
N LYS A 61 19.38 -31.62 4.05
CA LYS A 61 19.73 -33.03 4.31
C LYS A 61 19.86 -33.78 3.00
N VAL A 62 21.05 -34.30 2.73
CA VAL A 62 21.37 -35.03 1.49
C VAL A 62 21.89 -36.42 1.84
N ASN A 63 21.30 -37.45 1.22
CA ASN A 63 21.76 -38.83 1.42
C ASN A 63 23.05 -39.08 0.66
N SER A 64 24.08 -39.58 1.35
CA SER A 64 25.38 -39.86 0.73
C SER A 64 25.25 -40.95 -0.34
N PRO A 65 25.64 -40.68 -1.60
CA PRO A 65 25.57 -41.67 -2.67
C PRO A 65 26.62 -42.77 -2.45
N ARG A 66 26.34 -43.96 -3.01
CA ARG A 66 27.33 -45.05 -3.03
C ARG A 66 28.50 -44.74 -3.97
N THR A 67 28.26 -43.95 -5.01
CA THR A 67 29.26 -43.49 -5.98
C THR A 67 30.34 -42.64 -5.28
N LYS A 68 31.61 -42.90 -5.61
CA LYS A 68 32.78 -42.23 -5.05
C LYS A 68 33.50 -41.39 -6.10
N ILE A 69 34.13 -40.30 -5.68
CA ILE A 69 34.88 -39.42 -6.57
C ILE A 69 36.04 -40.20 -7.18
N LYS A 70 36.14 -40.19 -8.51
CA LYS A 70 37.24 -40.77 -9.27
C LYS A 70 37.81 -39.72 -10.21
N ILE A 71 39.13 -39.49 -10.12
CA ILE A 71 39.85 -38.67 -11.10
C ILE A 71 40.83 -39.58 -11.82
N GLU A 72 40.56 -39.76 -13.11
CA GLU A 72 41.37 -40.54 -14.03
C GLU A 72 41.81 -39.63 -15.16
N TYR A 73 43.11 -39.59 -15.42
CA TYR A 73 43.66 -38.95 -16.61
C TYR A 73 44.15 -40.03 -17.58
N ARG A 74 43.82 -39.87 -18.85
CA ARG A 74 44.33 -40.69 -19.94
C ARG A 74 44.63 -39.79 -21.14
N ALA A 75 45.90 -39.74 -21.55
CA ALA A 75 46.32 -39.01 -22.73
C ALA A 75 45.69 -39.60 -24.00
N ALA A 76 45.40 -38.75 -24.98
CA ALA A 76 44.84 -39.18 -26.27
C ALA A 76 45.76 -40.19 -27.00
N SER A 77 47.07 -40.09 -26.81
CA SER A 77 48.07 -41.03 -27.34
C SER A 77 48.09 -42.38 -26.62
N GLY A 78 47.41 -42.51 -25.48
CA GLY A 78 47.43 -43.71 -24.62
C GLY A 78 48.76 -43.97 -23.88
N GLY A 79 49.82 -43.20 -24.17
CA GLY A 79 51.15 -43.40 -23.59
C GLY A 79 51.32 -42.88 -22.16
N PHE A 80 50.35 -42.13 -21.64
CA PHE A 80 50.37 -41.59 -20.29
C PHE A 80 48.96 -41.61 -19.69
N GLY A 81 48.86 -42.06 -18.45
CA GLY A 81 47.62 -42.09 -17.70
C GLY A 81 47.87 -42.38 -16.23
N GLY A 82 46.88 -42.10 -15.40
CA GLY A 82 47.00 -42.29 -13.96
C GLY A 82 45.69 -42.02 -13.22
N ARG A 83 45.57 -42.68 -12.08
CA ARG A 83 44.51 -42.44 -11.09
C ARG A 83 45.05 -41.53 -10.00
N VAL A 84 44.31 -40.49 -9.67
CA VAL A 84 44.59 -39.67 -8.49
C VAL A 84 43.67 -40.15 -7.36
N ASP A 85 44.27 -40.59 -6.26
CA ASP A 85 43.52 -40.91 -5.06
C ASP A 85 43.12 -39.62 -4.34
N LEU A 86 41.82 -39.42 -4.18
CA LEU A 86 41.22 -38.29 -3.46
C LEU A 86 40.60 -38.71 -2.13
N SER A 87 40.97 -39.87 -1.62
CA SER A 87 40.53 -40.33 -0.31
C SER A 87 40.98 -39.35 0.77
N ASP A 88 40.08 -39.08 1.71
CA ASP A 88 40.37 -38.29 2.88
C ASP A 88 41.01 -39.17 3.95
N SER A 89 41.97 -38.63 4.72
CA SER A 89 42.73 -39.40 5.70
C SER A 89 41.86 -39.99 6.81
N GLU A 90 40.74 -39.36 7.13
CA GLU A 90 39.83 -39.83 8.18
C GLU A 90 38.58 -40.53 7.61
N LEU A 91 38.04 -40.02 6.49
CA LEU A 91 36.78 -40.50 5.92
C LEU A 91 36.95 -41.58 4.82
N GLY A 92 38.18 -41.79 4.35
CA GLY A 92 38.47 -42.68 3.23
C GLY A 92 37.88 -42.16 1.90
N PRO A 93 37.45 -43.04 0.99
CA PRO A 93 36.94 -42.63 -0.32
C PRO A 93 35.71 -41.72 -0.24
N LEU A 94 35.84 -40.51 -0.76
CA LEU A 94 34.83 -39.47 -0.69
C LEU A 94 33.62 -39.76 -1.59
N PRO A 95 32.37 -39.64 -1.08
CA PRO A 95 31.16 -39.68 -1.89
C PRO A 95 31.13 -38.61 -2.98
N ASP A 96 30.51 -38.95 -4.11
CA ASP A 96 30.47 -38.09 -5.27
C ASP A 96 29.15 -37.33 -5.40
N VAL A 97 29.19 -36.03 -5.09
CA VAL A 97 28.01 -35.16 -5.16
C VAL A 97 27.39 -35.07 -6.56
N ALA A 98 28.17 -35.30 -7.64
CA ALA A 98 27.66 -35.26 -9.01
C ALA A 98 26.76 -36.46 -9.36
N ALA A 99 26.74 -37.50 -8.51
CA ALA A 99 25.83 -38.64 -8.67
C ALA A 99 24.42 -38.37 -8.14
N LEU A 100 24.17 -37.18 -7.56
CA LEU A 100 22.89 -36.79 -6.99
C LEU A 100 22.15 -35.86 -7.94
N SER A 101 20.87 -36.13 -8.18
CA SER A 101 19.97 -35.26 -8.96
C SER A 101 18.81 -34.71 -8.14
N ALA A 102 18.30 -35.46 -7.16
CA ALA A 102 17.07 -35.15 -6.44
C ALA A 102 16.98 -33.73 -5.82
N PRO A 103 18.01 -33.17 -5.16
CA PRO A 103 17.90 -31.83 -4.59
C PRO A 103 18.22 -30.70 -5.58
N ILE A 104 18.73 -31.00 -6.78
CA ILE A 104 19.23 -30.00 -7.72
C ILE A 104 18.10 -29.09 -8.22
N ASP A 105 16.95 -29.66 -8.59
CA ASP A 105 15.83 -28.88 -9.14
C ASP A 105 15.32 -27.89 -8.10
N GLY A 106 15.16 -28.32 -6.83
CA GLY A 106 14.77 -27.42 -5.75
C GLY A 106 15.76 -26.29 -5.46
N LEU A 107 17.07 -26.52 -5.66
CA LEU A 107 18.10 -25.48 -5.56
C LEU A 107 18.08 -24.52 -6.76
N ARG A 108 17.81 -25.03 -7.97
CA ARG A 108 17.64 -24.20 -9.17
C ARG A 108 16.40 -23.32 -9.07
N ASP A 109 15.29 -23.86 -8.57
CA ASP A 109 14.06 -23.10 -8.33
C ASP A 109 14.31 -21.96 -7.35
N LEU A 110 15.05 -22.23 -6.27
CA LEU A 110 15.45 -21.21 -5.30
C LEU A 110 16.32 -20.12 -5.95
N LEU A 111 17.31 -20.51 -6.77
CA LEU A 111 18.20 -19.59 -7.47
C LEU A 111 17.42 -18.69 -8.45
N ASN A 112 16.48 -19.30 -9.18
CA ASN A 112 15.62 -18.59 -10.13
C ASN A 112 14.71 -17.60 -9.41
N ALA A 113 14.07 -18.01 -8.31
CA ALA A 113 13.25 -17.12 -7.50
C ALA A 113 14.04 -15.91 -6.99
N CYS A 114 15.23 -16.12 -6.42
CA CYS A 114 16.11 -15.01 -6.01
C CYS A 114 16.50 -14.11 -7.18
N THR A 115 16.73 -14.69 -8.36
CA THR A 115 17.06 -13.93 -9.58
C THR A 115 15.89 -13.06 -10.06
N ASP A 116 14.66 -13.57 -9.99
CA ASP A 116 13.45 -12.85 -10.39
C ASP A 116 13.13 -11.70 -9.42
N GLU A 117 13.31 -11.92 -8.12
CA GLU A 117 13.15 -10.88 -7.09
C GLU A 117 14.13 -9.69 -7.30
N LEU A 118 15.31 -9.93 -7.90
CA LEU A 118 16.30 -8.90 -8.21
C LEU A 118 16.13 -8.27 -9.60
N ALA A 119 15.14 -8.69 -10.40
CA ALA A 119 15.01 -8.26 -11.79
C ALA A 119 14.82 -6.73 -11.92
N ALA A 120 14.00 -6.11 -11.07
CA ALA A 120 13.75 -4.67 -11.10
C ALA A 120 15.02 -3.87 -10.74
N TYR A 121 15.70 -4.25 -9.65
CA TYR A 121 16.98 -3.66 -9.24
C TYR A 121 18.03 -3.79 -10.34
N SER A 122 18.17 -4.99 -10.92
CA SER A 122 19.11 -5.22 -12.01
C SER A 122 18.80 -4.38 -13.23
N ARG A 123 17.53 -4.22 -13.64
CA ARG A 123 17.12 -3.35 -14.75
C ARG A 123 17.55 -1.91 -14.53
N LEU A 124 17.37 -1.38 -13.32
CA LEU A 124 17.83 -0.03 -12.96
C LEU A 124 19.35 0.08 -13.12
N LEU A 125 20.12 -0.85 -12.54
CA LEU A 125 21.59 -0.83 -12.66
C LEU A 125 22.09 -1.06 -14.09
N GLY A 126 21.30 -1.74 -14.93
CA GLY A 126 21.58 -1.87 -16.35
C GLY A 126 21.48 -0.55 -17.11
N LYS A 127 20.56 0.34 -16.70
CA LYS A 127 20.38 1.68 -17.28
C LYS A 127 21.32 2.71 -16.65
N LYS A 128 21.52 2.63 -15.33
CA LYS A 128 22.27 3.58 -14.48
C LYS A 128 23.12 2.83 -13.46
N PRO A 129 24.35 2.40 -13.80
CA PRO A 129 25.23 1.68 -12.89
C PRO A 129 25.56 2.47 -11.60
N GLU A 130 25.63 3.79 -11.71
CA GLU A 130 25.88 4.72 -10.60
C GLU A 130 24.74 4.76 -9.57
N ALA A 131 23.57 4.20 -9.90
CA ALA A 131 22.44 4.15 -9.00
C ALA A 131 22.62 3.12 -7.86
N LYS A 132 23.65 2.25 -7.88
CA LYS A 132 23.84 1.16 -6.89
C LYS A 132 23.65 1.62 -5.45
N ASP A 133 24.24 2.74 -5.07
CA ASP A 133 24.24 3.26 -3.70
C ASP A 133 23.12 4.29 -3.42
N THR A 134 22.18 4.47 -4.34
CA THR A 134 21.06 5.39 -4.15
C THR A 134 19.94 4.75 -3.34
N VAL A 135 19.15 5.59 -2.69
CA VAL A 135 17.97 5.13 -1.95
C VAL A 135 16.94 4.51 -2.90
N GLU A 136 16.77 5.09 -4.09
CA GLU A 136 15.88 4.58 -5.13
C GLU A 136 16.21 3.13 -5.49
N ALA A 137 17.49 2.82 -5.71
CA ALA A 137 17.92 1.46 -6.03
C ALA A 137 17.75 0.52 -4.83
N ALA A 138 18.09 0.97 -3.62
CA ALA A 138 17.87 0.20 -2.40
C ALA A 138 16.40 -0.24 -2.27
N PHE A 139 15.44 0.62 -2.60
CA PHE A 139 14.02 0.30 -2.53
C PHE A 139 13.52 -0.72 -3.55
N LEU A 140 14.27 -0.98 -4.62
CA LEU A 140 13.98 -2.06 -5.55
C LEU A 140 14.42 -3.42 -5.01
N LEU A 141 15.23 -3.45 -3.94
CA LEU A 141 15.60 -4.70 -3.29
C LEU A 141 14.44 -5.27 -2.45
N PRO A 142 14.44 -6.59 -2.22
CA PRO A 142 13.57 -7.24 -1.26
C PRO A 142 13.73 -6.67 0.16
N LYS A 143 12.64 -6.67 0.93
CA LYS A 143 12.58 -6.12 2.30
C LYS A 143 13.62 -6.77 3.21
N GLU A 144 13.88 -8.05 3.03
CA GLU A 144 14.81 -8.80 3.88
C GLU A 144 16.26 -8.33 3.68
N ILE A 145 16.64 -7.90 2.47
CA ILE A 145 17.95 -7.28 2.21
C ILE A 145 17.99 -5.84 2.76
N LEU A 146 16.87 -5.11 2.68
CA LEU A 146 16.79 -3.77 3.27
C LEU A 146 16.98 -3.78 4.81
N THR A 147 16.57 -4.85 5.46
CA THR A 147 16.53 -4.98 6.93
C THR A 147 17.65 -5.86 7.52
N SER A 148 18.42 -6.57 6.69
CA SER A 148 19.54 -7.43 7.10
C SER A 148 20.75 -6.67 7.67
N GLY A 149 20.84 -5.36 7.42
CA GLY A 149 21.91 -4.49 7.92
C GLY A 149 23.18 -4.47 7.05
N SER A 150 23.20 -5.15 5.90
CA SER A 150 24.31 -5.09 4.93
C SER A 150 24.02 -4.16 3.74
N GLY A 151 25.06 -3.52 3.22
CA GLY A 151 25.04 -2.82 1.94
C GLY A 151 24.19 -1.53 1.88
N THR A 152 23.59 -1.32 0.72
CA THR A 152 22.92 -0.07 0.29
C THR A 152 21.55 0.12 0.95
N GLY A 153 20.87 -0.98 1.29
CA GLY A 153 19.62 -0.99 2.05
C GLY A 153 19.74 -0.40 3.45
N ALA A 154 20.83 -0.73 4.15
CA ALA A 154 21.09 -0.23 5.50
C ALA A 154 21.25 1.30 5.56
N ALA A 155 21.81 1.92 4.52
CA ALA A 155 21.98 3.37 4.46
C ALA A 155 20.64 4.10 4.25
N ALA A 156 19.75 3.56 3.42
CA ALA A 156 18.40 4.08 3.24
C ALA A 156 17.57 3.93 4.52
N LEU A 157 17.61 2.76 5.16
CA LEU A 157 16.93 2.51 6.42
C LEU A 157 17.44 3.48 7.51
N LYS A 158 18.77 3.65 7.62
CA LYS A 158 19.37 4.57 8.57
C LYS A 158 18.90 6.01 8.37
N ARG A 159 18.83 6.51 7.13
CA ARG A 159 18.33 7.88 6.85
C ARG A 159 16.89 8.07 7.34
N VAL A 160 16.05 7.06 7.19
CA VAL A 160 14.66 7.11 7.67
C VAL A 160 14.61 6.96 9.20
N ASP A 161 15.44 6.11 9.78
CA ASP A 161 15.59 5.97 11.25
C ASP A 161 16.10 7.26 11.90
N ASP A 162 17.02 7.98 11.27
CA ASP A 162 17.53 9.26 11.74
C ASP A 162 16.42 10.34 11.81
N LEU A 163 15.31 10.18 11.07
CA LEU A 163 14.13 11.06 11.23
C LEU A 163 13.42 10.84 12.56
N PHE A 164 13.51 9.64 13.13
CA PHE A 164 12.91 9.28 14.40
C PHE A 164 13.75 9.69 15.61
N GLY A 165 15.08 9.74 15.46
CA GLY A 165 15.99 9.88 16.60
C GLY A 165 15.76 8.77 17.63
N ASP A 166 15.66 9.12 18.91
CA ASP A 166 15.42 8.15 20.00
C ASP A 166 13.93 7.83 20.22
N HIS A 167 13.05 8.28 19.32
CA HIS A 167 11.59 8.16 19.48
C HIS A 167 10.99 7.12 18.52
N ARG A 168 9.79 6.63 18.86
CA ARG A 168 9.02 5.73 17.96
C ARG A 168 8.04 6.46 17.03
N ILE A 169 7.84 7.75 17.27
CA ILE A 169 6.94 8.63 16.54
C ILE A 169 7.72 9.93 16.30
N ALA A 170 7.67 10.44 15.07
CA ALA A 170 8.34 11.68 14.70
C ALA A 170 7.50 12.50 13.73
N GLY A 171 7.40 13.79 13.98
CA GLY A 171 6.78 14.73 13.06
C GLY A 171 7.83 15.44 12.22
N VAL A 172 7.73 15.34 10.90
CA VAL A 172 8.67 15.95 9.95
C VAL A 172 7.94 16.69 8.84
N LYS A 173 8.70 17.40 7.99
CA LYS A 173 8.18 17.95 6.74
C LYS A 173 8.28 16.92 5.62
N VAL A 174 7.37 16.95 4.66
CA VAL A 174 7.39 16.06 3.48
C VAL A 174 8.69 16.20 2.69
N THR A 175 9.21 17.42 2.51
CA THR A 175 10.55 17.68 1.91
C THR A 175 11.67 16.90 2.60
N ARG A 176 11.67 16.85 3.93
CA ARG A 176 12.70 16.15 4.70
C ARG A 176 12.57 14.63 4.56
N LEU A 177 11.34 14.11 4.51
CA LEU A 177 11.10 12.70 4.22
C LEU A 177 11.59 12.36 2.80
N ALA A 178 11.18 13.14 1.79
CA ALA A 178 11.60 12.92 0.41
C ALA A 178 13.13 12.92 0.26
N GLN A 179 13.82 13.83 0.94
CA GLN A 179 15.29 13.86 0.98
C GLN A 179 15.88 12.59 1.62
N ALA A 180 15.30 12.10 2.73
CA ALA A 180 15.73 10.84 3.35
C ALA A 180 15.51 9.64 2.42
N LEU A 181 14.45 9.71 1.60
CA LEU A 181 14.13 8.72 0.57
C LEU A 181 14.88 8.90 -0.74
N GLY A 182 15.73 9.93 -0.87
CA GLY A 182 16.42 10.24 -2.12
C GLY A 182 15.48 10.50 -3.30
N MET A 183 14.24 10.95 -3.02
CA MET A 183 13.22 11.22 -4.02
C MET A 183 13.22 12.71 -4.38
N GLU A 184 13.18 12.99 -5.68
CA GLU A 184 12.93 14.34 -6.17
C GLU A 184 11.44 14.64 -6.11
N ILE A 185 11.09 15.75 -5.46
CA ILE A 185 9.71 16.23 -5.35
C ILE A 185 9.66 17.70 -5.78
N PRO A 186 8.50 18.19 -6.26
CA PRO A 186 8.35 19.61 -6.57
C PRO A 186 8.64 20.49 -5.33
N PRO A 187 9.24 21.67 -5.51
CA PRO A 187 9.66 22.51 -4.39
C PRO A 187 8.49 23.08 -3.59
N LYS A 188 7.30 23.18 -4.20
CA LYS A 188 6.05 23.67 -3.60
C LYS A 188 4.85 22.97 -4.21
N GLY A 189 3.74 23.00 -3.48
CA GLY A 189 2.45 22.49 -3.96
C GLY A 189 2.17 21.05 -3.58
N LYS A 190 1.08 20.52 -4.13
CA LYS A 190 0.62 19.14 -3.89
C LYS A 190 1.46 18.15 -4.67
N LEU A 191 1.75 17.02 -4.06
CA LEU A 191 2.38 15.88 -4.73
C LEU A 191 1.31 15.11 -5.51
N GLY A 192 1.70 14.58 -6.67
CA GLY A 192 0.82 13.72 -7.48
C GLY A 192 0.43 12.43 -6.75
N ALA A 193 -0.71 11.84 -7.14
CA ALA A 193 -1.23 10.62 -6.54
C ALA A 193 -0.22 9.46 -6.59
N GLY A 194 0.38 9.23 -7.76
CA GLY A 194 1.39 8.19 -7.96
C GLY A 194 2.60 8.35 -7.04
N LEU A 195 3.09 9.58 -6.87
CA LEU A 195 4.21 9.88 -5.97
C LEU A 195 3.85 9.64 -4.50
N CYS A 196 2.64 10.02 -4.07
CA CYS A 196 2.16 9.73 -2.72
C CYS A 196 2.06 8.22 -2.47
N ASN A 197 1.52 7.47 -3.42
CA ASN A 197 1.40 6.01 -3.33
C ASN A 197 2.76 5.32 -3.34
N GLN A 198 3.71 5.85 -4.12
CA GLN A 198 5.10 5.40 -4.11
C GLN A 198 5.73 5.60 -2.74
N ILE A 199 5.66 6.81 -2.16
CA ILE A 199 6.13 7.06 -0.77
C ILE A 199 5.47 6.08 0.19
N GLY A 200 4.16 5.85 0.04
CA GLY A 200 3.38 4.79 0.68
C GLY A 200 4.08 3.44 0.71
N ALA A 201 4.28 2.85 -0.47
CA ALA A 201 4.87 1.54 -0.64
C ALA A 201 6.31 1.45 -0.09
N LEU A 202 7.09 2.53 -0.19
CA LEU A 202 8.44 2.59 0.37
C LEU A 202 8.42 2.56 1.90
N MET A 203 7.50 3.29 2.52
CA MET A 203 7.34 3.32 3.98
C MET A 203 6.87 1.98 4.54
N ASP A 204 5.96 1.30 3.83
CA ASP A 204 5.50 -0.05 4.22
C ASP A 204 6.66 -1.05 4.25
N LYS A 205 7.55 -1.01 3.24
CA LYS A 205 8.76 -1.86 3.19
C LYS A 205 9.68 -1.62 4.39
N LEU A 206 9.72 -0.39 4.92
CA LEU A 206 10.57 -0.01 6.05
C LEU A 206 9.90 -0.16 7.42
N ASP A 207 8.71 -0.78 7.48
CA ASP A 207 7.93 -0.89 8.72
C ASP A 207 7.68 0.48 9.39
N VAL A 208 7.36 1.47 8.55
CA VAL A 208 7.00 2.83 8.96
C VAL A 208 5.60 3.14 8.43
N GLY A 209 4.68 3.47 9.32
CA GLY A 209 3.43 4.11 8.95
C GLY A 209 3.56 5.63 8.98
N PHE A 210 2.71 6.32 8.24
CA PHE A 210 2.63 7.77 8.30
C PHE A 210 1.21 8.29 8.15
N GLU A 211 1.00 9.53 8.56
CA GLU A 211 -0.21 10.30 8.28
C GLU A 211 0.14 11.75 7.91
N PRO A 212 -0.57 12.40 6.96
CA PRO A 212 -1.69 11.86 6.20
C PRO A 212 -1.27 10.86 5.11
N ASP A 213 -1.92 9.71 5.04
CA ASP A 213 -1.71 8.67 4.00
C ASP A 213 -2.94 8.52 3.11
N ARG A 214 -2.82 8.99 1.85
CA ARG A 214 -3.93 9.03 0.89
C ARG A 214 -4.55 7.66 0.63
N ARG A 215 -3.78 6.59 0.75
CA ARG A 215 -4.24 5.22 0.50
C ARG A 215 -5.33 4.77 1.47
N TYR A 216 -5.44 5.45 2.61
CA TYR A 216 -6.46 5.21 3.63
C TYR A 216 -7.46 6.37 3.72
N GLY A 217 -7.64 7.08 2.59
CA GLY A 217 -8.59 8.16 2.33
C GLY A 217 -8.28 9.50 3.04
N SER A 218 -7.07 9.66 3.55
CA SER A 218 -6.55 10.98 3.93
C SER A 218 -6.27 11.84 2.69
N ARG A 219 -5.94 13.12 2.89
CA ARG A 219 -5.48 14.00 1.79
C ARG A 219 -4.13 13.56 1.21
N GLY A 220 -3.87 13.94 -0.03
CA GLY A 220 -2.51 13.88 -0.61
C GLY A 220 -1.48 14.73 0.16
N LEU A 221 -0.21 14.41 -0.04
CA LEU A 221 0.91 15.13 0.57
C LEU A 221 1.17 16.49 -0.13
N GLU A 222 1.64 17.46 0.63
CA GLU A 222 2.12 18.75 0.13
C GLU A 222 3.61 18.88 0.44
N ALA A 223 4.39 19.46 -0.49
CA ALA A 223 5.85 19.46 -0.40
C ALA A 223 6.36 20.06 0.93
N ASP A 224 5.78 21.17 1.38
CA ASP A 224 6.12 21.81 2.65
C ASP A 224 5.15 21.43 3.80
N GLY A 225 4.31 20.42 3.57
CA GLY A 225 3.32 19.93 4.52
C GLY A 225 3.94 19.15 5.67
N TYR A 226 3.19 19.03 6.77
CA TYR A 226 3.59 18.26 7.93
C TYR A 226 3.10 16.81 7.82
N ILE A 227 3.97 15.88 8.20
CA ILE A 227 3.70 14.45 8.20
C ILE A 227 4.15 13.85 9.54
N LEU A 228 3.34 12.97 10.11
CA LEU A 228 3.70 12.20 11.31
C LEU A 228 4.09 10.79 10.89
N LEU A 229 5.30 10.38 11.25
CA LEU A 229 5.84 9.05 11.06
C LEU A 229 5.71 8.25 12.36
N PHE A 230 5.43 6.96 12.26
CA PHE A 230 5.40 6.05 13.41
C PHE A 230 5.88 4.65 13.03
N LYS A 231 6.62 3.99 13.91
CA LYS A 231 7.11 2.62 13.69
C LYS A 231 5.96 1.62 13.73
N ALA A 232 5.67 0.98 12.61
CA ALA A 232 4.58 0.03 12.46
C ALA A 232 4.87 -1.01 11.38
N LYS A 233 4.67 -2.29 11.71
CA LYS A 233 4.87 -3.39 10.75
C LYS A 233 4.07 -3.16 9.46
N GLU A 234 4.73 -3.28 8.32
CA GLU A 234 4.18 -3.12 6.98
C GLU A 234 3.46 -1.77 6.78
N GLY A 235 3.83 -0.74 7.55
CA GLY A 235 3.17 0.55 7.50
C GLY A 235 1.79 0.59 8.14
N ALA A 236 1.41 -0.42 8.94
CA ALA A 236 0.09 -0.51 9.58
C ALA A 236 -1.06 -0.40 8.56
N PRO A 237 -1.20 -1.33 7.60
CA PRO A 237 -2.24 -1.24 6.58
C PRO A 237 -3.63 -1.35 7.19
N VAL A 238 -4.57 -0.58 6.64
CA VAL A 238 -5.98 -0.57 7.05
C VAL A 238 -6.88 -0.57 5.81
N ASP A 239 -8.13 -0.98 5.96
CA ASP A 239 -9.11 -0.80 4.90
C ASP A 239 -9.71 0.62 4.99
N GLY A 240 -9.28 1.49 4.08
CA GLY A 240 -9.74 2.88 4.02
C GLY A 240 -11.22 3.03 3.68
N GLU A 241 -11.79 2.04 3.00
CA GLU A 241 -13.17 2.01 2.51
C GLU A 241 -14.13 1.34 3.50
N ALA A 242 -13.60 0.67 4.53
CA ALA A 242 -14.41 0.10 5.60
C ALA A 242 -15.24 1.20 6.26
N SER A 243 -16.57 1.03 6.28
CA SER A 243 -17.50 2.06 6.74
C SER A 243 -17.18 2.56 8.15
N ALA A 244 -16.84 1.65 9.07
CA ALA A 244 -16.44 1.98 10.44
C ALA A 244 -15.17 2.84 10.51
N TYR A 245 -14.18 2.60 9.64
CA TYR A 245 -12.94 3.37 9.62
C TYR A 245 -13.15 4.76 9.01
N ALA A 246 -13.84 4.83 7.88
CA ALA A 246 -14.19 6.09 7.24
C ALA A 246 -15.05 6.98 8.17
N ALA A 247 -15.98 6.35 8.89
CA ALA A 247 -16.80 6.97 9.92
C ALA A 247 -15.96 7.54 11.08
N ALA A 248 -15.04 6.75 11.62
CA ALA A 248 -14.14 7.20 12.68
C ALA A 248 -13.22 8.36 12.21
N ARG A 249 -12.74 8.32 10.97
CA ARG A 249 -11.93 9.39 10.37
C ARG A 249 -12.73 10.70 10.27
N ALA A 250 -13.96 10.63 9.77
CA ALA A 250 -14.84 11.80 9.67
C ALA A 250 -15.12 12.41 11.05
N MET A 251 -15.34 11.58 12.08
CA MET A 251 -15.46 12.05 13.47
C MET A 251 -14.20 12.79 13.93
N VAL A 252 -13.01 12.26 13.62
CA VAL A 252 -11.72 12.90 13.93
C VAL A 252 -11.56 14.24 13.21
N GLU A 253 -11.93 14.32 11.93
CA GLU A 253 -11.88 15.57 11.15
C GLU A 253 -12.77 16.65 11.77
N VAL A 254 -14.02 16.30 12.12
CA VAL A 254 -14.96 17.22 12.78
C VAL A 254 -14.42 17.68 14.13
N ALA A 255 -13.94 16.74 14.96
CA ALA A 255 -13.44 17.06 16.29
C ALA A 255 -12.17 17.93 16.24
N ALA A 256 -11.26 17.67 15.29
CA ALA A 256 -10.06 18.46 15.09
C ALA A 256 -10.37 19.87 14.56
N LEU A 257 -11.31 20.02 13.63
CA LEU A 257 -11.75 21.32 13.13
C LEU A 257 -12.40 22.17 14.22
N ALA A 258 -13.24 21.55 15.06
CA ALA A 258 -13.87 22.22 16.19
C ALA A 258 -12.86 22.68 17.26
N ALA A 259 -11.79 21.92 17.48
CA ALA A 259 -10.72 22.31 18.40
C ALA A 259 -9.92 23.53 17.89
N VAL A 260 -9.78 23.66 16.58
CA VAL A 260 -9.01 24.75 15.95
C VAL A 260 -9.83 26.04 15.82
N SER A 261 -11.17 25.98 15.82
CA SER A 261 -12.03 27.15 15.59
C SER A 261 -11.81 28.28 16.60
N ASP A 262 -11.44 27.92 17.83
CA ASP A 262 -11.28 28.87 18.93
C ASP A 262 -9.85 29.47 18.98
N GLY A 263 -9.01 29.16 17.97
CA GLY A 263 -7.71 29.76 17.72
C GLY A 263 -6.57 29.28 18.64
N LYS A 264 -6.87 28.47 19.66
CA LYS A 264 -5.90 27.80 20.53
C LYS A 264 -6.34 26.37 20.78
N VAL A 265 -5.54 25.41 20.29
CA VAL A 265 -5.75 24.00 20.61
C VAL A 265 -5.31 23.74 22.05
N GLU A 266 -6.24 23.40 22.92
CA GLU A 266 -5.93 23.03 24.30
C GLU A 266 -5.51 21.55 24.39
N PRO A 267 -4.57 21.18 25.29
CA PRO A 267 -4.17 19.78 25.47
C PRO A 267 -5.34 18.83 25.80
N SER A 268 -6.37 19.34 26.47
CA SER A 268 -7.62 18.64 26.81
C SER A 268 -8.41 18.20 25.57
N GLU A 269 -8.34 18.94 24.46
CA GLU A 269 -9.04 18.63 23.22
C GLU A 269 -8.44 17.41 22.54
N PHE A 270 -7.10 17.32 22.50
CA PHE A 270 -6.44 16.14 21.97
C PHE A 270 -6.68 14.90 22.82
N GLU A 271 -6.74 15.02 24.15
CA GLU A 271 -7.13 13.89 25.02
C GLU A 271 -8.57 13.44 24.75
N SER A 272 -9.48 14.39 24.51
CA SER A 272 -10.87 14.08 24.17
C SER A 272 -10.96 13.32 22.85
N ILE A 273 -10.28 13.79 21.80
CA ILE A 273 -10.24 13.09 20.49
C ILE A 273 -9.68 11.67 20.64
N LYS A 274 -8.65 11.47 21.46
CA LYS A 274 -8.11 10.13 21.74
C LYS A 274 -9.11 9.23 22.47
N ALA A 275 -9.90 9.78 23.39
CA ALA A 275 -10.96 9.02 24.07
C ALA A 275 -12.07 8.62 23.09
N ASP A 276 -12.47 9.52 22.21
CA ASP A 276 -13.46 9.28 21.16
C ASP A 276 -12.98 8.16 20.20
N ILE A 277 -11.73 8.22 19.72
CA ILE A 277 -11.12 7.16 18.89
C ILE A 277 -11.08 5.80 19.61
N ARG A 278 -10.76 5.78 20.91
CA ARG A 278 -10.67 4.53 21.69
C ARG A 278 -12.03 3.88 21.89
N SER A 279 -13.06 4.69 22.08
CA SER A 279 -14.43 4.21 22.31
C SER A 279 -15.16 3.85 21.02
N PHE A 280 -14.66 4.28 19.85
CA PHE A 280 -15.30 4.01 18.56
C PHE A 280 -15.40 2.50 18.26
N PRO A 281 -16.61 1.97 17.97
CA PRO A 281 -16.85 0.56 17.69
C PRO A 281 -16.37 0.17 16.29
N GLY A 282 -16.04 -1.10 16.07
CA GLY A 282 -15.66 -1.61 14.74
C GLY A 282 -14.27 -1.20 14.24
N VAL A 283 -13.49 -0.48 15.05
CA VAL A 283 -12.14 -0.01 14.72
C VAL A 283 -11.12 -0.80 15.56
N GLY A 284 -10.15 -1.43 14.91
CA GLY A 284 -9.11 -2.24 15.56
C GLY A 284 -7.97 -1.41 16.16
N GLY A 285 -6.92 -2.08 16.65
CA GLY A 285 -5.78 -1.40 17.27
C GLY A 285 -4.92 -0.61 16.29
N VAL A 286 -4.76 -1.13 15.07
CA VAL A 286 -3.96 -0.53 13.99
C VAL A 286 -4.64 0.74 13.49
N GLU A 287 -5.94 0.63 13.22
CA GLU A 287 -6.81 1.71 12.79
C GLU A 287 -6.85 2.84 13.83
N ARG A 288 -7.02 2.51 15.12
CA ARG A 288 -6.94 3.52 16.20
C ARG A 288 -5.60 4.24 16.23
N GLY A 289 -4.49 3.51 16.05
CA GLY A 289 -3.15 4.09 15.99
C GLY A 289 -3.01 5.10 14.85
N ARG A 290 -3.49 4.75 13.65
CA ARG A 290 -3.53 5.65 12.49
C ARG A 290 -4.42 6.87 12.72
N LEU A 291 -5.63 6.68 13.24
CA LEU A 291 -6.54 7.79 13.55
C LEU A 291 -5.95 8.77 14.56
N MET A 292 -5.20 8.29 15.57
CA MET A 292 -4.50 9.16 16.52
C MET A 292 -3.35 9.93 15.87
N ALA A 293 -2.58 9.28 14.99
CA ALA A 293 -1.52 9.93 14.21
C ALA A 293 -2.11 11.01 13.29
N TYR A 294 -3.22 10.69 12.62
CA TYR A 294 -3.96 11.59 11.75
C TYR A 294 -4.55 12.79 12.51
N ALA A 295 -5.18 12.57 13.67
CA ALA A 295 -5.65 13.65 14.54
C ALA A 295 -4.51 14.60 14.94
N SER A 296 -3.33 14.05 15.25
CA SER A 296 -2.17 14.87 15.61
C SER A 296 -1.65 15.72 14.44
N THR A 297 -1.80 15.30 13.18
CA THR A 297 -1.41 16.13 12.03
C THR A 297 -2.42 17.23 11.76
N LEU A 298 -3.73 16.91 11.82
CA LEU A 298 -4.80 17.89 11.67
C LEU A 298 -4.69 19.06 12.68
N LEU A 299 -4.38 18.76 13.94
CA LEU A 299 -4.27 19.81 14.97
C LEU A 299 -3.02 20.69 14.81
N ARG A 300 -2.00 20.24 14.08
CA ARG A 300 -0.69 20.93 13.96
C ARG A 300 -0.46 21.62 12.62
N ASP A 301 -1.17 21.22 11.58
CA ASP A 301 -0.95 21.71 10.21
C ASP A 301 -2.12 22.58 9.72
N PRO A 302 -1.91 23.91 9.57
CA PRO A 302 -2.91 24.82 9.02
C PRO A 302 -3.40 24.44 7.61
N ALA A 303 -2.54 23.86 6.77
CA ALA A 303 -2.95 23.41 5.43
C ALA A 303 -3.89 22.20 5.51
N ALA A 304 -3.67 21.31 6.48
CA ALA A 304 -4.57 20.20 6.76
C ALA A 304 -5.94 20.69 7.26
N GLN A 305 -5.95 21.70 8.15
CA GLN A 305 -7.16 22.33 8.65
C GLN A 305 -7.95 23.03 7.53
N GLN A 306 -7.27 23.79 6.67
CA GLN A 306 -7.90 24.43 5.51
C GLN A 306 -8.46 23.40 4.52
N SER A 307 -7.76 22.29 4.29
CA SER A 307 -8.24 21.21 3.41
C SER A 307 -9.49 20.54 3.99
N ALA A 308 -9.50 20.22 5.28
CA ALA A 308 -10.66 19.65 5.95
C ALA A 308 -11.85 20.64 5.95
N MET A 309 -11.60 21.93 6.21
CA MET A 309 -12.60 22.99 6.13
C MET A 309 -13.12 23.20 4.69
N LYS A 310 -12.27 23.08 3.67
CA LYS A 310 -12.68 23.17 2.27
C LYS A 310 -13.55 21.98 1.86
N LYS A 311 -13.21 20.76 2.29
CA LYS A 311 -14.08 19.59 2.12
C LYS A 311 -15.44 19.85 2.75
N LEU A 312 -15.44 20.34 3.99
CA LEU A 312 -16.65 20.67 4.73
C LEU A 312 -17.48 21.79 4.09
N THR A 313 -16.84 22.76 3.43
CA THR A 313 -17.53 23.89 2.78
C THR A 313 -17.97 23.64 1.35
N ASN A 314 -17.32 22.71 0.63
CA ASN A 314 -17.74 22.23 -0.68
C ASN A 314 -19.04 21.40 -0.64
N ILE A 315 -19.45 20.95 0.54
CA ILE A 315 -20.79 20.39 0.76
C ILE A 315 -21.82 21.51 0.52
N GLY A 316 -22.74 21.30 -0.41
CA GLY A 316 -23.86 22.21 -0.64
C GLY A 316 -24.59 22.54 0.67
N ALA A 317 -25.11 23.77 0.81
CA ALA A 317 -25.77 24.23 2.04
C ALA A 317 -26.87 23.26 2.52
N ASP A 318 -27.59 22.63 1.57
CA ASP A 318 -28.63 21.65 1.86
C ASP A 318 -28.10 20.35 2.47
N ALA A 319 -26.94 19.87 2.01
CA ALA A 319 -26.31 18.66 2.52
C ALA A 319 -25.67 18.89 3.90
N ARG A 320 -25.08 20.06 4.16
CA ARG A 320 -24.65 20.45 5.52
C ARG A 320 -25.81 20.50 6.49
N ALA A 321 -26.90 21.15 6.09
CA ALA A 321 -28.10 21.23 6.91
C ALA A 321 -28.73 19.84 7.12
N SER A 322 -28.64 18.94 6.13
CA SER A 322 -29.10 17.56 6.25
C SER A 322 -28.26 16.75 7.24
N ALA A 323 -26.93 16.86 7.17
CA ALA A 323 -26.02 16.20 8.10
C ALA A 323 -26.24 16.67 9.55
N VAL A 324 -26.41 17.97 9.76
CA VAL A 324 -26.78 18.54 11.08
C VAL A 324 -28.13 18.01 11.56
N ARG A 325 -29.16 18.06 10.71
CA ARG A 325 -30.50 17.56 11.07
C ARG A 325 -30.46 16.07 11.40
N ALA A 326 -29.74 15.27 10.62
CA ALA A 326 -29.60 13.83 10.85
C ALA A 326 -28.87 13.56 12.16
N ALA A 327 -27.74 14.24 12.43
CA ALA A 327 -26.99 14.12 13.67
C ALA A 327 -27.83 14.51 14.90
N THR A 328 -28.51 15.66 14.85
CA THR A 328 -29.37 16.14 15.93
C THR A 328 -30.58 15.22 16.13
N SER A 329 -31.17 14.69 15.05
CA SER A 329 -32.30 13.74 15.15
C SER A 329 -31.89 12.39 15.72
N ALA A 330 -30.69 11.90 15.39
CA ALA A 330 -30.14 10.67 15.96
C ALA A 330 -29.98 10.79 17.48
N VAL A 331 -29.36 11.88 17.96
CA VAL A 331 -29.21 12.13 19.41
C VAL A 331 -30.56 12.30 20.12
N LEU A 332 -31.57 12.83 19.43
CA LEU A 332 -32.92 13.00 19.97
C LEU A 332 -33.80 11.75 19.92
N ALA A 333 -33.46 10.75 19.08
CA ALA A 333 -34.23 9.51 18.94
C ALA A 333 -34.31 8.69 20.23
N ASP A 334 -33.28 8.83 21.08
CA ASP A 334 -33.17 8.15 22.37
C ASP A 334 -33.89 8.88 23.52
N GLY A 335 -34.49 10.04 23.25
CA GLY A 335 -35.29 10.83 24.20
C GLY A 335 -34.49 11.57 25.27
N HIS A 336 -33.16 11.42 25.30
CA HIS A 336 -32.26 12.22 26.14
C HIS A 336 -30.85 12.25 25.56
N ALA A 337 -30.33 13.45 25.31
CA ALA A 337 -28.96 13.64 24.84
C ALA A 337 -27.96 13.46 25.99
N ALA A 338 -27.05 12.51 25.88
CA ALA A 338 -25.98 12.33 26.85
C ALA A 338 -24.94 13.49 26.75
N PRO A 339 -24.20 13.80 27.83
CA PRO A 339 -23.23 14.89 27.82
C PRO A 339 -22.17 14.79 26.72
N ASP A 340 -21.73 13.58 26.38
CA ASP A 340 -20.72 13.36 25.33
C ASP A 340 -21.30 13.52 23.92
N GLU A 341 -22.58 13.17 23.72
CA GLU A 341 -23.30 13.36 22.45
C GLU A 341 -23.58 14.85 22.18
N VAL A 342 -23.95 15.60 23.22
CA VAL A 342 -24.12 17.06 23.12
C VAL A 342 -22.80 17.71 22.73
N LYS A 343 -21.68 17.32 23.37
CA LYS A 343 -20.35 17.85 23.00
C LYS A 343 -19.97 17.53 21.55
N PHE A 344 -20.28 16.33 21.06
CA PHE A 344 -20.07 16.00 19.65
C PHE A 344 -20.88 16.92 18.73
N LEU A 345 -22.16 17.14 19.04
CA LEU A 345 -23.01 18.05 18.27
C LEU A 345 -22.51 19.49 18.33
N GLU A 346 -22.04 19.97 19.48
CA GLU A 346 -21.44 21.30 19.60
C GLU A 346 -20.24 21.45 18.67
N ARG A 347 -19.36 20.45 18.64
CA ARG A 347 -18.21 20.41 17.73
C ARG A 347 -18.64 20.39 16.27
N LEU A 348 -19.65 19.59 15.93
CA LEU A 348 -20.20 19.50 14.57
C LEU A 348 -20.79 20.84 14.11
N TYR A 349 -21.59 21.50 14.96
CA TYR A 349 -22.16 22.82 14.67
C TYR A 349 -21.06 23.86 14.48
N LYS A 350 -20.07 23.90 15.38
CA LYS A 350 -18.90 24.79 15.27
C LYS A 350 -18.13 24.55 13.96
N ALA A 351 -17.80 23.30 13.65
CA ALA A 351 -17.05 22.95 12.44
C ALA A 351 -17.80 23.36 11.17
N LEU A 352 -19.12 23.19 11.15
CA LEU A 352 -19.98 23.56 10.02
C LEU A 352 -20.33 25.05 9.95
N GLY A 353 -19.89 25.85 10.94
CA GLY A 353 -20.15 27.30 11.00
C GLY A 353 -21.56 27.67 11.46
N TYR A 354 -22.27 26.78 12.15
CA TYR A 354 -23.57 27.07 12.77
C TYR A 354 -23.41 27.59 14.21
N PRO A 355 -24.26 28.53 14.67
CA PRO A 355 -24.32 28.93 16.07
C PRO A 355 -24.66 27.76 16.98
N VAL A 356 -23.94 27.59 18.09
CA VAL A 356 -24.24 26.54 19.08
C VAL A 356 -25.61 26.75 19.74
N GLU A 357 -26.12 27.98 19.77
CA GLU A 357 -27.47 28.31 20.23
C GLU A 357 -28.58 27.59 19.44
N ASP A 358 -28.34 27.35 18.14
CA ASP A 358 -29.26 26.61 17.27
C ASP A 358 -29.33 25.12 17.62
N LEU A 359 -28.21 24.55 18.12
CA LEU A 359 -28.17 23.19 18.64
C LEU A 359 -29.06 23.07 19.88
N TYR A 360 -28.88 23.93 20.87
CA TYR A 360 -29.69 23.91 22.08
C TYR A 360 -31.17 24.14 21.78
N SER A 361 -31.48 25.06 20.86
CA SER A 361 -32.86 25.27 20.39
C SER A 361 -33.44 24.05 19.67
N ALA A 362 -32.63 23.30 18.92
CA ALA A 362 -33.05 22.06 18.27
C ALA A 362 -33.24 20.92 19.28
N LEU A 363 -32.34 20.78 20.26
CA LEU A 363 -32.45 19.80 21.35
C LEU A 363 -33.72 20.04 22.19
N HIS A 364 -34.00 21.29 22.54
CA HIS A 364 -35.21 21.66 23.28
C HIS A 364 -36.50 21.41 22.47
N ARG A 365 -36.51 21.69 21.15
CA ARG A 365 -37.67 21.39 20.30
C ARG A 365 -37.95 19.89 20.17
N GLY A 366 -36.91 19.05 20.14
CA GLY A 366 -37.07 17.59 20.13
C GLY A 366 -37.58 17.02 21.46
N ALA A 367 -37.12 17.58 22.58
CA ALA A 367 -37.55 17.16 23.92
C ALA A 367 -39.05 17.44 24.19
N VAL A 368 -39.62 18.49 23.58
CA VAL A 368 -41.04 18.87 23.75
C VAL A 368 -42.01 17.82 23.17
N ALA A 369 -41.56 16.92 22.30
CA ALA A 369 -42.43 15.85 21.77
C ALA A 369 -42.73 14.73 22.80
N LEU A 370 -41.87 14.53 23.80
CA LEU A 370 -42.03 13.49 24.83
C LEU A 370 -42.80 13.98 26.08
N ASP A 371 -42.88 15.30 26.29
CA ASP A 371 -43.44 15.91 27.49
C ASP A 371 -44.93 16.30 27.34
N GLN A 372 -45.68 15.54 26.52
CA GLN A 372 -47.14 15.65 26.48
C GLN A 372 -47.74 14.83 27.64
N PRO A 373 -48.66 15.40 28.45
CA PRO A 373 -49.24 14.67 29.57
C PRO A 373 -50.02 13.45 29.03
N VAL A 374 -49.60 12.25 29.42
CA VAL A 374 -50.35 11.02 29.18
C VAL A 374 -51.64 11.10 29.98
N ALA A 375 -52.78 11.16 29.30
CA ALA A 375 -54.09 11.11 29.93
C ALA A 375 -54.30 9.72 30.57
N VAL A 376 -54.16 9.64 31.89
CA VAL A 376 -54.51 8.44 32.66
C VAL A 376 -56.04 8.34 32.76
N ALA A 377 -56.57 7.18 32.39
CA ALA A 377 -58.00 6.86 32.35
C ALA A 377 -58.75 7.20 33.65
N PRO A 378 -60.08 7.46 33.60
CA PRO A 378 -60.85 7.90 34.74
C PRO A 378 -60.91 6.85 35.88
N GLU A 379 -60.75 7.35 37.10
CA GLU A 379 -60.70 6.64 38.37
C GLU A 379 -62.02 5.87 38.65
N ILE A 380 -61.95 4.55 38.80
CA ILE A 380 -63.01 3.73 39.39
C ILE A 380 -62.57 3.37 40.81
N ARG A 381 -63.26 3.91 41.81
CA ARG A 381 -62.99 3.61 43.23
C ARG A 381 -63.60 2.28 43.65
N THR A 382 -62.75 1.36 44.08
CA THR A 382 -63.13 0.17 44.86
C THR A 382 -62.48 0.22 46.25
N PRO A 383 -63.15 -0.20 47.33
CA PRO A 383 -62.62 -0.03 48.69
C PRO A 383 -61.56 -1.09 49.04
N GLY A 384 -60.41 -0.60 49.54
CA GLY A 384 -59.56 -1.25 50.54
C GLY A 384 -58.80 -2.53 50.14
N ILE A 385 -57.60 -2.38 49.58
CA ILE A 385 -56.56 -3.44 49.58
C ILE A 385 -55.43 -2.99 50.52
N PRO A 386 -55.02 -3.81 51.50
CA PRO A 386 -53.96 -3.44 52.43
C PRO A 386 -52.60 -3.32 51.74
N ILE A 387 -51.82 -2.32 52.15
CA ILE A 387 -50.50 -1.96 51.62
C ILE A 387 -49.50 -3.11 51.88
N PRO A 388 -48.79 -3.64 50.87
CA PRO A 388 -47.71 -4.61 51.07
C PRO A 388 -46.52 -3.98 51.81
N ALA A 389 -45.88 -4.74 52.70
CA ALA A 389 -44.72 -4.29 53.48
C ALA A 389 -43.54 -3.88 52.58
N GLN A 390 -42.83 -2.82 52.99
CA GLN A 390 -41.63 -2.30 52.33
C GLN A 390 -40.55 -3.39 52.14
N PRO A 391 -39.96 -3.54 50.95
CA PRO A 391 -38.76 -4.36 50.79
C PRO A 391 -37.56 -3.68 51.48
N PRO A 392 -36.60 -4.45 52.03
CA PRO A 392 -35.41 -3.89 52.66
C PRO A 392 -34.52 -3.16 51.64
N ALA A 393 -33.79 -2.17 52.16
CA ALA A 393 -32.94 -1.25 51.41
C ALA A 393 -32.03 -1.94 50.40
N PHE A 394 -32.01 -1.38 49.18
CA PHE A 394 -31.11 -1.77 48.10
C PHE A 394 -29.65 -1.70 48.57
N HIS A 395 -28.96 -2.82 48.44
CA HIS A 395 -27.50 -2.86 48.44
C HIS A 395 -26.95 -1.99 47.31
N SER A 396 -25.91 -1.22 47.61
CA SER A 396 -25.05 -0.53 46.65
C SER A 396 -24.37 -1.55 45.74
N GLY A 397 -25.05 -1.96 44.69
CA GLY A 397 -24.55 -2.91 43.70
C GLY A 397 -24.35 -2.20 42.36
N GLY A 398 -23.09 -1.97 42.02
CA GLY A 398 -22.52 -1.84 40.66
C GLY A 398 -23.24 -0.94 39.65
N VAL A 399 -22.50 -0.01 39.03
CA VAL A 399 -22.94 0.62 37.77
C VAL A 399 -23.25 -0.50 36.77
N ARG A 400 -24.53 -0.75 36.55
CA ARG A 400 -25.01 -1.78 35.64
C ARG A 400 -25.18 -1.12 34.28
N ILE A 401 -24.12 -1.23 33.47
CA ILE A 401 -24.10 -0.72 32.10
C ILE A 401 -25.17 -1.47 31.30
N ASP A 402 -26.13 -0.74 30.76
CA ASP A 402 -27.14 -1.29 29.87
C ASP A 402 -26.50 -1.53 28.50
N HIS A 403 -26.22 -2.79 28.22
CA HIS A 403 -25.56 -3.20 26.99
C HIS A 403 -26.40 -2.89 25.73
N GLY A 404 -27.74 -2.90 25.83
CA GLY A 404 -28.61 -2.53 24.70
C GLY A 404 -28.52 -1.05 24.38
N ARG A 405 -28.47 -0.20 25.42
CA ARG A 405 -28.25 1.24 25.27
C ARG A 405 -26.85 1.56 24.71
N LEU A 406 -25.83 0.83 25.14
CA LEU A 406 -24.47 0.99 24.62
C LEU A 406 -24.36 0.57 23.14
N GLU A 407 -25.03 -0.50 22.73
CA GLU A 407 -25.03 -0.96 21.33
C GLU A 407 -25.80 -0.03 20.39
N ARG A 408 -26.84 0.64 20.89
CA ARG A 408 -27.62 1.60 20.10
C ARG A 408 -26.89 2.93 19.89
N ILE A 409 -26.31 3.52 20.94
CA ILE A 409 -25.46 4.72 20.84
C ILE A 409 -24.29 4.49 19.86
N LYS A 410 -23.75 3.26 19.84
CA LYS A 410 -22.72 2.82 18.91
C LYS A 410 -23.18 2.80 17.45
N LEU A 411 -24.33 2.18 17.16
CA LEU A 411 -24.89 2.13 15.81
C LEU A 411 -25.22 3.53 15.26
N GLU A 412 -25.61 4.45 16.13
CA GLU A 412 -26.06 5.79 15.75
C GLU A 412 -24.90 6.78 15.55
N THR A 413 -23.84 6.67 16.36
CA THR A 413 -22.56 7.36 16.08
C THR A 413 -21.99 6.88 14.76
N THR A 414 -22.08 5.57 14.48
CA THR A 414 -21.70 5.00 13.17
C THR A 414 -22.57 5.55 12.04
N ALA A 415 -23.89 5.69 12.20
CA ALA A 415 -24.77 6.20 11.14
C ALA A 415 -24.52 7.67 10.78
N VAL A 416 -24.29 8.53 11.78
CA VAL A 416 -23.92 9.94 11.55
C VAL A 416 -22.53 10.03 10.93
N SER A 417 -21.60 9.23 11.44
CA SER A 417 -20.27 9.16 10.89
C SER A 417 -20.22 8.51 9.50
N GLU A 418 -21.14 7.61 9.12
CA GLU A 418 -21.29 7.05 7.77
C GLU A 418 -21.85 8.11 6.80
N LEU A 419 -22.81 8.91 7.25
CA LEU A 419 -23.27 10.09 6.52
C LEU A 419 -22.15 11.12 6.32
N LEU A 420 -21.30 11.31 7.33
CA LEU A 420 -20.10 12.15 7.24
C LEU A 420 -18.97 11.47 6.45
N ALA A 421 -18.87 10.15 6.45
CA ALA A 421 -17.84 9.42 5.69
C ALA A 421 -18.01 9.66 4.20
N GLY A 422 -19.24 9.57 3.68
CA GLY A 422 -19.56 9.92 2.29
C GLY A 422 -19.27 11.38 1.94
N ILE A 423 -19.10 12.25 2.94
CA ILE A 423 -18.78 13.68 2.80
C ILE A 423 -17.26 13.94 2.72
N PHE A 424 -16.43 13.08 3.34
CA PHE A 424 -14.98 13.29 3.47
C PHE A 424 -14.12 12.37 2.59
N VAL A 425 -14.72 11.44 1.84
CA VAL A 425 -14.06 10.72 0.75
C VAL A 425 -13.61 11.72 -0.33
N GLU A 426 -12.36 11.61 -0.80
CA GLU A 426 -11.95 12.39 -1.97
C GLU A 426 -12.72 11.86 -3.19
N GLU A 427 -13.60 12.68 -3.77
CA GLU A 427 -14.01 12.46 -5.16
C GLU A 427 -12.73 12.49 -6.01
N GLU A 428 -12.36 11.32 -6.54
CA GLU A 428 -11.53 11.27 -7.73
C GLU A 428 -12.16 12.21 -8.79
N PRO A 429 -11.34 12.92 -9.59
CA PRO A 429 -11.87 13.54 -10.80
C PRO A 429 -12.72 12.49 -11.54
N PRO A 430 -13.84 12.89 -12.15
CA PRO A 430 -14.85 11.97 -12.64
C PRO A 430 -14.19 10.79 -13.35
N SER A 431 -14.52 9.58 -12.89
CA SER A 431 -13.98 8.36 -13.46
C SER A 431 -14.08 8.44 -14.98
N PRO A 432 -13.03 8.07 -15.73
CA PRO A 432 -13.17 7.91 -17.17
C PRO A 432 -14.37 7.00 -17.45
N PRO A 433 -15.13 7.26 -18.54
CA PRO A 433 -16.31 6.47 -18.88
C PRO A 433 -15.99 4.97 -18.83
N PRO A 434 -16.98 4.13 -18.48
CA PRO A 434 -16.76 2.73 -18.13
C PRO A 434 -15.82 2.06 -19.13
N GLN A 435 -14.73 1.48 -18.61
CA GLN A 435 -13.79 0.69 -19.41
C GLN A 435 -14.61 -0.36 -20.16
N VAL A 436 -14.64 -0.21 -21.48
CA VAL A 436 -15.14 -1.22 -22.40
C VAL A 436 -14.27 -2.44 -22.15
N GLY A 437 -14.87 -3.53 -21.67
CA GLY A 437 -14.16 -4.72 -21.24
C GLY A 437 -13.10 -5.15 -22.26
N GLU A 438 -11.96 -5.62 -21.75
CA GLU A 438 -10.84 -6.14 -22.53
C GLU A 438 -11.36 -6.95 -23.74
N PRO A 439 -11.17 -6.46 -24.98
CA PRO A 439 -11.44 -7.29 -26.13
C PRO A 439 -10.35 -8.36 -26.19
N VAL A 440 -10.81 -9.60 -26.09
CA VAL A 440 -10.07 -10.83 -26.37
C VAL A 440 -9.08 -10.60 -27.52
N ALA A 441 -7.79 -10.84 -27.25
CA ALA A 441 -6.71 -10.74 -28.21
C ALA A 441 -7.05 -11.51 -29.49
N ALA A 442 -7.44 -10.77 -30.53
CA ALA A 442 -7.51 -11.26 -31.89
C ALA A 442 -6.16 -10.96 -32.54
N GLU A 443 -5.53 -12.00 -33.10
CA GLU A 443 -4.26 -11.96 -33.83
C GLU A 443 -4.18 -10.73 -34.76
N GLY A 444 -3.38 -9.75 -34.35
CA GLY A 444 -3.13 -8.51 -35.07
C GLY A 444 -1.68 -8.46 -35.55
N LYS A 445 -1.44 -7.79 -36.68
CA LYS A 445 -0.13 -7.60 -37.34
C LYS A 445 0.95 -6.92 -36.48
N PHE A 446 0.64 -6.54 -35.24
CA PHE A 446 1.54 -5.95 -34.27
C PHE A 446 1.32 -6.63 -32.93
N ALA A 447 2.34 -7.35 -32.44
CA ALA A 447 2.25 -8.04 -31.16
C ALA A 447 2.02 -7.05 -30.01
N GLY A 448 1.01 -7.29 -29.18
CA GLY A 448 0.67 -6.45 -28.03
C GLY A 448 -0.21 -5.23 -28.34
N LEU A 449 -0.60 -5.02 -29.59
CA LEU A 449 -1.56 -3.98 -29.98
C LEU A 449 -2.86 -4.64 -30.47
N ASP A 450 -4.02 -4.17 -29.98
CA ASP A 450 -5.29 -4.77 -30.43
C ASP A 450 -5.57 -4.49 -31.90
N GLY A 451 -6.46 -5.29 -32.49
CA GLY A 451 -6.73 -5.27 -33.92
C GLY A 451 -7.35 -3.97 -34.46
N ALA A 452 -7.88 -3.08 -33.62
CA ALA A 452 -8.39 -1.78 -34.05
C ALA A 452 -7.24 -0.76 -34.14
N HIS A 453 -6.42 -0.66 -33.11
CA HIS A 453 -5.26 0.23 -33.10
C HIS A 453 -4.17 -0.22 -34.10
N ALA A 454 -3.97 -1.53 -34.26
CA ALA A 454 -3.06 -2.09 -35.26
C ALA A 454 -3.44 -1.73 -36.71
N ARG A 455 -4.74 -1.65 -37.00
CA ARG A 455 -5.25 -1.23 -38.32
C ARG A 455 -5.05 0.26 -38.56
N LEU A 456 -5.31 1.08 -37.55
CA LEU A 456 -5.12 2.52 -37.61
C LEU A 456 -3.63 2.87 -37.81
N LEU A 457 -2.73 2.22 -37.07
CA LEU A 457 -1.28 2.38 -37.22
C LEU A 457 -0.77 1.92 -38.59
N SER A 458 -1.29 0.81 -39.13
CA SER A 458 -0.93 0.34 -40.47
C SER A 458 -1.29 1.36 -41.56
N LEU A 459 -2.48 1.96 -41.45
CA LEU A 459 -2.97 2.95 -42.41
C LEU A 459 -2.16 4.25 -42.34
N LEU A 460 -1.76 4.66 -41.14
CA LEU A 460 -0.89 5.83 -40.95
C LEU A 460 0.53 5.58 -41.48
N ALA A 461 1.08 4.38 -41.26
CA ALA A 461 2.40 3.99 -41.77
C ALA A 461 2.44 3.87 -43.30
N GLU A 462 1.32 3.52 -43.95
CA GLU A 462 1.20 3.42 -45.42
C GLU A 462 0.91 4.77 -46.09
N SER A 463 0.15 5.66 -45.43
CA SER A 463 -0.23 6.97 -45.98
C SER A 463 0.85 8.05 -45.75
N GLY A 464 1.77 7.84 -44.81
CA GLY A 464 2.87 8.75 -44.47
C GLY A 464 2.44 9.95 -43.62
N GLU A 465 1.40 10.67 -44.04
CA GLU A 465 0.86 11.84 -43.34
C GLU A 465 -0.66 11.93 -43.63
N LEU A 466 -1.46 12.11 -42.59
CA LEU A 466 -2.92 12.30 -42.69
C LEU A 466 -3.30 13.64 -42.07
N ASP A 467 -4.29 14.30 -42.67
CA ASP A 467 -4.92 15.42 -41.99
C ASP A 467 -5.71 14.92 -40.76
N ARG A 468 -5.87 15.80 -39.77
CA ARG A 468 -6.54 15.46 -38.51
C ARG A 468 -7.97 14.95 -38.73
N GLN A 469 -8.72 15.53 -39.66
CA GLN A 469 -10.11 15.16 -39.89
C GLN A 469 -10.24 13.75 -40.50
N ALA A 470 -9.36 13.40 -41.43
CA ALA A 470 -9.27 12.08 -42.03
C ALA A 470 -8.84 11.02 -41.00
N PHE A 471 -7.91 11.36 -40.11
CA PHE A 471 -7.54 10.48 -39.01
C PHE A 471 -8.70 10.22 -38.06
N GLU A 472 -9.44 11.27 -37.67
CA GLU A 472 -10.62 11.15 -36.80
C GLU A 472 -11.74 10.31 -37.43
N ASP A 473 -11.95 10.45 -38.74
CA ASP A 473 -12.95 9.68 -39.48
C ASP A 473 -12.57 8.19 -39.54
N GLU A 474 -11.30 7.84 -39.72
CA GLU A 474 -10.82 6.45 -39.68
C GLU A 474 -10.87 5.86 -38.27
N ALA A 475 -10.47 6.62 -37.24
CA ALA A 475 -10.61 6.21 -35.85
C ALA A 475 -12.08 5.93 -35.48
N ARG A 476 -13.00 6.79 -35.92
CA ARG A 476 -14.45 6.61 -35.69
C ARG A 476 -15.02 5.38 -36.39
N LYS A 477 -14.57 5.05 -37.62
CA LYS A 477 -14.95 3.81 -38.31
C LYS A 477 -14.53 2.56 -37.52
N LEU A 478 -13.40 2.65 -36.82
CA LEU A 478 -12.89 1.59 -35.94
C LEU A 478 -13.47 1.64 -34.52
N ARG A 479 -14.41 2.55 -34.24
CA ARG A 479 -15.01 2.80 -32.92
C ARG A 479 -13.99 3.21 -31.85
N LEU A 480 -12.91 3.87 -32.26
CA LEU A 480 -11.89 4.42 -31.38
C LEU A 480 -12.10 5.92 -31.17
N LEU A 481 -11.73 6.41 -29.99
CA LEU A 481 -11.60 7.84 -29.75
C LEU A 481 -10.27 8.32 -30.35
N PRO A 482 -10.23 9.38 -31.18
CA PRO A 482 -9.03 9.76 -31.92
C PRO A 482 -7.82 10.05 -31.04
N ASP A 483 -7.96 10.89 -30.01
CA ASP A 483 -6.86 11.21 -29.10
C ASP A 483 -6.42 10.00 -28.27
N GLY A 484 -7.38 9.24 -27.74
CA GLY A 484 -7.07 8.01 -27.00
C GLY A 484 -6.39 6.94 -27.87
N ALA A 485 -6.67 6.90 -29.17
CA ALA A 485 -6.01 6.01 -30.09
C ALA A 485 -4.56 6.43 -30.36
N ILE A 486 -4.27 7.73 -30.45
CA ILE A 486 -2.91 8.26 -30.57
C ILE A 486 -2.13 7.92 -29.29
N GLU A 487 -2.72 8.16 -28.11
CA GLU A 487 -2.13 7.81 -26.82
C GLU A 487 -1.80 6.32 -26.74
N THR A 488 -2.75 5.44 -27.05
CA THR A 488 -2.56 3.97 -26.98
C THR A 488 -1.46 3.50 -27.95
N ILE A 489 -1.42 4.05 -29.17
CA ILE A 489 -0.37 3.72 -30.15
C ILE A 489 0.99 4.26 -29.69
N ASN A 490 1.03 5.43 -29.06
CA ASN A 490 2.25 6.03 -28.54
C ASN A 490 2.76 5.33 -27.28
N GLU A 491 1.88 4.84 -26.40
CA GLU A 491 2.25 3.98 -25.28
C GLU A 491 2.85 2.66 -25.78
N TRP A 492 2.22 2.01 -26.76
CA TRP A 492 2.79 0.83 -27.41
C TRP A 492 4.14 1.13 -28.07
N GLY A 493 4.29 2.32 -28.67
CA GLY A 493 5.54 2.82 -29.23
C GLY A 493 6.64 3.02 -28.20
N PHE A 494 6.30 3.59 -27.03
CA PHE A 494 7.23 3.72 -25.92
C PHE A 494 7.67 2.36 -25.38
N ASP A 495 6.74 1.43 -25.22
CA ASP A 495 7.06 0.09 -24.73
C ASP A 495 7.98 -0.70 -25.67
N ARG A 496 7.84 -0.50 -27.00
CA ARG A 496 8.58 -1.26 -28.01
C ARG A 496 9.84 -0.56 -28.52
N PHE A 497 9.82 0.76 -28.63
CA PHE A 497 10.87 1.57 -29.28
C PHE A 497 11.39 2.72 -28.42
N ASP A 498 10.87 2.93 -27.20
CA ASP A 498 11.23 4.00 -26.25
C ASP A 498 11.01 5.43 -26.81
N GLU A 499 10.07 5.59 -27.75
CA GLU A 499 9.73 6.86 -28.39
C GLU A 499 8.27 6.89 -28.88
N LEU A 500 7.72 8.09 -29.03
CA LEU A 500 6.41 8.33 -29.67
C LEU A 500 6.44 7.87 -31.12
N ILE A 501 5.41 7.11 -31.53
CA ILE A 501 5.27 6.67 -32.92
C ILE A 501 4.59 7.74 -33.77
N VAL A 502 3.57 8.39 -33.19
CA VAL A 502 2.70 9.35 -33.86
C VAL A 502 2.98 10.74 -33.30
N ASP A 503 3.31 11.67 -34.19
CA ASP A 503 3.57 13.07 -33.87
C ASP A 503 2.73 14.01 -34.75
N GLY A 504 2.32 15.14 -34.16
CA GLY A 504 1.58 16.23 -34.81
C GLY A 504 0.10 16.39 -34.42
N ASP A 505 -0.29 17.63 -34.11
CA ASP A 505 -1.66 17.99 -33.69
C ASP A 505 -2.61 18.23 -34.88
N GLU A 506 -2.18 18.99 -35.90
CA GLU A 506 -3.00 19.30 -37.08
C GLU A 506 -2.82 18.30 -38.23
N ARG A 507 -1.65 17.64 -38.27
CA ARG A 507 -1.31 16.61 -39.26
C ARG A 507 -0.67 15.46 -38.53
N VAL A 508 -1.31 14.31 -38.62
CA VAL A 508 -0.95 13.11 -37.89
C VAL A 508 -0.02 12.30 -38.79
N SER A 509 1.20 12.04 -38.33
CA SER A 509 2.18 11.26 -39.11
C SER A 509 2.99 10.34 -38.22
N VAL A 510 3.48 9.24 -38.80
CA VAL A 510 4.46 8.38 -38.12
C VAL A 510 5.85 9.00 -38.26
N ALA A 511 6.61 9.06 -37.16
CA ALA A 511 7.98 9.53 -37.16
C ALA A 511 8.82 8.78 -38.21
N GLU A 512 9.49 9.52 -39.10
CA GLU A 512 10.11 8.99 -40.32
C GLU A 512 11.10 7.84 -40.04
N HIS A 513 11.93 7.97 -39.01
CA HIS A 513 12.93 6.97 -38.62
C HIS A 513 12.36 5.72 -37.95
N LEU A 514 11.07 5.73 -37.56
CA LEU A 514 10.38 4.58 -37.00
C LEU A 514 9.63 3.77 -38.06
N ARG A 515 9.46 4.27 -39.29
CA ARG A 515 8.73 3.57 -40.35
C ARG A 515 9.37 2.26 -40.77
N GLU A 516 10.70 2.21 -40.90
CA GLU A 516 11.43 0.98 -41.23
C GLU A 516 11.30 -0.05 -40.10
N LYS A 517 11.41 0.39 -38.85
CA LYS A 517 11.25 -0.46 -37.66
C LYS A 517 9.83 -1.01 -37.50
N LEU A 518 8.81 -0.23 -37.88
CA LEU A 518 7.41 -0.67 -37.91
C LEU A 518 7.14 -1.68 -39.02
N GLN A 519 7.85 -1.60 -40.16
CA GLN A 519 7.77 -2.61 -41.20
C GLN A 519 8.41 -3.94 -40.75
N GLU A 520 9.53 -3.90 -40.04
CA GLU A 520 10.15 -5.10 -39.44
C GLU A 520 9.23 -5.72 -38.38
N ALA A 521 8.63 -4.90 -37.51
CA ALA A 521 7.68 -5.35 -36.49
C ALA A 521 6.38 -5.94 -37.06
N ARG A 522 5.99 -5.58 -38.31
CA ARG A 522 4.87 -6.21 -39.04
C ARG A 522 5.17 -7.62 -39.55
N VAL A 523 6.44 -8.00 -39.66
CA VAL A 523 6.89 -9.29 -40.20
C VAL A 523 7.19 -10.29 -39.07
N GLU A 524 7.50 -9.80 -37.87
CA GLU A 524 7.70 -10.62 -36.66
C GLU A 524 6.40 -11.06 -35.96
N ALA A 525 5.25 -10.53 -36.36
CA ALA A 525 3.91 -10.88 -35.85
C ALA A 525 3.17 -11.78 -36.84
#